data_AF-A0AAU7UBF4-F1
#
_entry.id   AF-A0AAU7UBF4-F1
#
_cell.length_a   1.000
_cell.length_b   1.000
_cell.length_c   1.000
_cell.angle_alpha   90.00
_cell.angle_beta   90.00
_cell.angle_gamma   90.00
#
_symmetry.space_group_name_H-M   'P 1'
#
loop_
_entity.id
_entity.type
_entity.pdbx_description
1 polymer ?
#
loop_
_entity_poly.entity_id
_entity_poly.type
_entity_poly.pdbx_seq_one_letter_code
_entity_poly.pdbx_strand_id
1 'polypeptide(L)'
;MTAKFGIDLKKAREHPSSKLLDFEFWSDERCVFVAELKTITRYPPSEETGWDITHHSHVELSAVRTENSPNRVANLIGKAFTQLELRPEPKWVILLNDADLNLLDLKEAVQGYLDYQSLAGTVVTNTSSAHVAQRLKKTLAHLDALLWIERSTSQYSYFCISEEGLGIYQRYFAKKSPAEVHFSWGVSP
;
A
#
# COMPACT_ATOMS: atom_id res chain seq x y z
N MET A 1 -2.32 -25.50 9.15
CA MET A 1 -3.51 -24.73 9.58
C MET A 1 -4.36 -24.61 8.33
N THR A 2 -5.50 -25.32 8.25
CA THR A 2 -6.27 -25.44 7.02
C THR A 2 -6.83 -24.07 6.62
N ALA A 3 -6.41 -23.56 5.47
CA ALA A 3 -6.69 -22.18 5.09
C ALA A 3 -8.17 -21.95 4.76
N LYS A 4 -8.81 -21.04 5.50
CA LYS A 4 -10.15 -20.49 5.19
C LYS A 4 -10.31 -20.11 3.71
N PHE A 5 -9.21 -19.73 3.05
CA PHE A 5 -9.17 -19.23 1.68
C PHE A 5 -8.78 -20.27 0.62
N GLY A 6 -8.40 -21.49 0.99
CA GLY A 6 -7.87 -22.49 0.02
C GLY A 6 -6.49 -22.11 -0.53
N ILE A 7 -5.74 -21.30 0.24
CA ILE A 7 -4.39 -20.86 -0.07
C ILE A 7 -3.59 -20.81 1.23
N ASP A 8 -2.44 -21.45 1.26
CA ASP A 8 -1.58 -21.56 2.44
C ASP A 8 -0.54 -20.44 2.45
N LEU A 9 -0.47 -19.73 3.57
CA LEU A 9 0.60 -18.77 3.85
C LEU A 9 1.83 -19.49 4.37
N LYS A 10 2.97 -19.30 3.71
CA LYS A 10 4.27 -19.80 4.15
C LYS A 10 5.24 -18.64 4.29
N LYS A 11 6.12 -18.70 5.29
CA LYS A 11 7.31 -17.84 5.30
C LYS A 11 8.13 -18.17 4.06
N ALA A 12 8.57 -17.17 3.34
CA ALA A 12 9.27 -17.42 2.10
C ALA A 12 10.60 -18.14 2.33
N ARG A 13 10.99 -18.92 1.32
CA ARG A 13 12.28 -19.58 1.30
C ARG A 13 13.37 -18.54 1.07
N GLU A 14 14.52 -18.73 1.71
CA GLU A 14 15.69 -17.88 1.45
C GLU A 14 16.11 -18.05 -0.01
N HIS A 15 16.21 -16.93 -0.74
CA HIS A 15 16.76 -16.91 -2.08
C HIS A 15 18.21 -16.42 -2.00
N PRO A 16 19.19 -17.11 -2.63
CA PRO A 16 20.61 -16.76 -2.51
C PRO A 16 20.95 -15.31 -2.93
N SER A 17 20.09 -14.70 -3.74
CA SER A 17 20.25 -13.34 -4.26
C SER A 17 19.17 -12.35 -3.80
N SER A 18 18.16 -12.76 -3.03
CA SER A 18 17.12 -11.83 -2.56
C SER A 18 17.30 -11.53 -1.07
N LYS A 19 17.14 -10.25 -0.71
CA LYS A 19 16.81 -9.90 0.67
C LYS A 19 15.52 -10.65 1.02
N LEU A 20 15.50 -11.26 2.20
CA LEU A 20 14.39 -12.06 2.74
C LEU A 20 13.05 -11.38 2.40
N LEU A 21 12.24 -12.04 1.56
CA LEU A 21 10.85 -11.65 1.37
C LEU A 21 10.03 -12.27 2.52
N ASP A 22 8.92 -11.67 2.89
CA ASP A 22 8.18 -12.15 4.06
C ASP A 22 7.35 -13.41 3.78
N PHE A 23 6.61 -13.45 2.66
CA PHE A 23 5.54 -14.43 2.46
C PHE A 23 5.41 -15.01 1.05
N GLU A 24 5.21 -16.33 0.98
CA GLU A 24 4.75 -17.04 -0.22
C GLU A 24 3.35 -17.62 0.03
N PHE A 25 2.47 -17.48 -0.96
CA PHE A 25 1.10 -17.99 -0.90
C PHE A 25 0.94 -19.17 -1.85
N TRP A 26 0.56 -20.34 -1.34
CA TRP A 26 0.57 -21.61 -2.09
C TRP A 26 -0.83 -22.23 -2.23
N SER A 27 -1.13 -22.81 -3.39
CA SER A 27 -2.31 -23.65 -3.64
C SER A 27 -1.87 -24.91 -4.38
N ASP A 28 -2.22 -26.09 -3.87
CA ASP A 28 -1.95 -27.39 -4.50
C ASP A 28 -0.53 -27.51 -5.11
N GLU A 29 0.48 -27.21 -4.29
CA GLU A 29 1.91 -27.26 -4.64
C GLU A 29 2.42 -26.19 -5.62
N ARG A 30 1.61 -25.19 -5.98
CA ARG A 30 2.04 -24.03 -6.76
C ARG A 30 2.09 -22.77 -5.91
N CYS A 31 3.18 -22.00 -6.01
CA CYS A 31 3.23 -20.63 -5.51
C CYS A 31 2.32 -19.75 -6.39
N VAL A 32 1.25 -19.22 -5.80
CA VAL A 32 0.25 -18.39 -6.47
C VAL A 32 0.75 -16.95 -6.58
N PHE A 33 1.30 -16.41 -5.50
CA PHE A 33 1.93 -15.09 -5.47
C PHE A 33 2.91 -14.99 -4.30
N VAL A 34 3.81 -14.02 -4.39
CA VAL A 34 4.72 -13.62 -3.33
C VAL A 34 4.30 -12.27 -2.78
N ALA A 35 4.51 -12.06 -1.48
CA ALA A 35 4.18 -10.81 -0.84
C ALA A 35 5.23 -10.33 0.14
N GLU A 36 5.40 -9.02 0.20
CA GLU A 36 6.25 -8.34 1.17
C GLU A 36 5.40 -7.45 2.07
N LEU A 37 5.63 -7.52 3.38
CA LEU A 37 4.93 -6.72 4.37
C LEU A 37 5.76 -5.50 4.76
N LYS A 38 5.13 -4.33 4.73
CA LYS A 38 5.66 -3.10 5.31
C LYS A 38 4.69 -2.56 6.33
N THR A 39 5.19 -2.35 7.55
CA THR A 39 4.42 -1.68 8.60
C THR A 39 4.63 -0.18 8.47
N ILE A 40 3.52 0.56 8.38
CA ILE A 40 3.52 2.02 8.47
C ILE A 40 3.46 2.37 9.94
N THR A 41 4.59 2.69 10.54
CA THR A 41 4.65 3.02 11.97
C THR A 41 4.22 4.46 12.23
N ARG A 42 3.45 4.64 13.30
CA ARG A 42 3.20 5.96 13.88
C ARG A 42 4.52 6.54 14.39
N TYR A 43 4.78 7.79 14.00
CA TYR A 43 5.85 8.58 14.62
C TYR A 43 5.18 9.79 15.29
N PRO A 44 5.48 10.07 16.58
CA PRO A 44 4.99 11.28 17.22
C PRO A 44 5.51 12.53 16.47
N PRO A 45 4.78 13.66 16.52
CA PRO A 45 5.25 14.91 15.95
C PRO A 45 6.60 15.33 16.55
N SER A 46 7.58 15.54 15.69
CA SER A 46 8.92 16.05 16.03
C SER A 46 9.54 16.69 14.79
N GLU A 47 10.49 17.60 14.98
CA GLU A 47 11.27 18.15 13.87
C GLU A 47 12.01 17.04 13.09
N GLU A 48 12.52 16.03 13.79
CA GLU A 48 13.17 14.86 13.18
C GLU A 48 12.23 14.03 12.29
N THR A 49 10.93 14.09 12.53
CA THR A 49 9.89 13.36 11.79
C THR A 49 9.19 14.24 10.76
N GLY A 50 9.79 15.38 10.41
CA GLY A 50 9.28 16.29 9.38
C GLY A 50 8.00 17.03 9.82
N TRP A 51 7.98 17.48 11.07
CA TRP A 51 6.96 18.40 11.57
C TRP A 51 7.60 19.74 11.85
N ASP A 52 7.01 20.79 11.27
CA ASP A 52 7.29 22.15 11.69
C ASP A 52 6.49 22.40 12.97
N ILE A 53 7.18 22.37 14.11
CA ILE A 53 6.57 22.63 15.41
C ILE A 53 6.67 24.13 15.69
N THR A 54 5.55 24.82 15.56
CA THR A 54 5.41 26.21 16.00
C THR A 54 4.94 26.24 17.45
N HIS A 55 5.79 26.76 18.33
CA HIS A 55 5.47 26.99 19.73
C HIS A 55 4.75 28.34 19.87
N HIS A 56 3.44 28.32 20.13
CA HIS A 56 2.66 29.54 20.36
C HIS A 56 2.72 30.00 21.82
N SER A 57 2.85 29.06 22.76
CA SER A 57 3.08 29.29 24.20
C SER A 57 3.71 28.05 24.85
N HIS A 58 3.96 28.06 26.17
CA HIS A 58 4.49 26.89 26.91
C HIS A 58 3.56 25.66 26.91
N VAL A 59 2.31 25.81 26.47
CA VAL A 59 1.29 24.73 26.49
C VAL A 59 0.69 24.49 25.10
N GLU A 60 0.83 25.44 24.18
CA GLU A 60 0.20 25.38 22.86
C GLU A 60 1.24 25.13 21.77
N LEU A 61 1.14 23.93 21.18
CA LEU A 61 1.95 23.48 20.05
C LEU A 61 1.05 23.44 18.81
N SER A 62 1.45 24.15 17.76
CA SER A 62 0.93 23.91 16.41
C SER A 62 1.98 23.12 15.66
N ALA A 63 1.62 21.97 15.13
CA ALA A 63 2.52 21.13 14.35
C ALA A 63 1.97 21.05 12.92
N VAL A 64 2.69 21.62 11.96
CA VAL A 64 2.36 21.53 10.54
C VAL A 64 3.25 20.43 9.95
N ARG A 65 2.61 19.41 9.38
CA ARG A 65 3.32 18.27 8.81
C ARG A 65 3.96 18.66 7.49
N THR A 66 5.28 18.71 7.41
CA THR A 66 6.02 18.98 6.16
C THR A 66 6.19 17.71 5.32
N GLU A 67 6.10 16.51 5.91
CA GLU A 67 6.12 15.25 5.17
C GLU A 67 4.74 14.82 4.61
N ASN A 68 4.64 14.83 3.28
CA ASN A 68 3.51 14.34 2.49
C ASN A 68 3.26 12.83 2.74
N SER A 69 2.14 12.45 3.38
CA SER A 69 1.73 11.05 3.67
C SER A 69 1.83 10.12 2.43
N PRO A 70 1.30 10.51 1.26
CA PRO A 70 1.53 9.83 -0.01
C PRO A 70 3.00 9.46 -0.31
N ASN A 71 3.95 10.34 0.00
CA ASN A 71 5.38 10.10 -0.24
C ASN A 71 5.92 8.97 0.66
N ARG A 72 5.48 8.91 1.92
CA ARG A 72 5.84 7.82 2.84
C ARG A 72 5.30 6.47 2.36
N VAL A 73 4.03 6.44 1.94
CA VAL A 73 3.40 5.25 1.35
C VAL A 73 4.20 4.80 0.12
N ALA A 74 4.51 5.72 -0.78
CA ALA A 74 5.28 5.44 -1.98
C ALA A 74 6.68 4.86 -1.68
N ASN A 75 7.38 5.42 -0.69
CA ASN A 75 8.69 4.92 -0.29
C ASN A 75 8.62 3.48 0.24
N LEU A 76 7.55 3.12 0.96
CA LEU A 76 7.35 1.76 1.44
C LEU A 76 7.04 0.79 0.30
N ILE A 77 6.19 1.19 -0.66
CA ILE A 77 5.91 0.41 -1.88
C ILE A 77 7.20 0.16 -2.65
N GLY A 78 8.02 1.19 -2.88
CA GLY A 78 9.30 1.06 -3.58
C GLY A 78 10.27 0.13 -2.86
N LYS A 79 10.41 0.25 -1.54
CA LYS A 79 11.25 -0.66 -0.73
C LYS A 79 10.75 -2.11 -0.83
N ALA A 80 9.45 -2.34 -0.68
CA ALA A 80 8.87 -3.67 -0.80
C ALA A 80 9.14 -4.28 -2.19
N PHE A 81 8.99 -3.49 -3.25
CA PHE A 81 9.25 -3.95 -4.60
C PHE A 81 10.70 -4.43 -4.80
N THR A 82 11.71 -3.74 -4.27
CA THR A 82 13.11 -4.21 -4.38
C THR A 82 13.38 -5.58 -3.76
N GLN A 83 12.53 -6.05 -2.84
CA GLN A 83 12.62 -7.41 -2.29
C GLN A 83 11.87 -8.42 -3.15
N LEU A 84 10.89 -7.97 -3.93
CA LEU A 84 10.03 -8.80 -4.78
C LEU A 84 10.54 -8.88 -6.23
N GLU A 85 11.34 -7.93 -6.70
CA GLU A 85 11.64 -7.74 -8.14
C GLU A 85 12.28 -8.97 -8.81
N LEU A 86 13.05 -9.76 -8.05
CA LEU A 86 13.72 -10.97 -8.56
C LEU A 86 12.80 -12.20 -8.62
N ARG A 87 11.59 -12.12 -8.07
CA ARG A 87 10.64 -13.23 -8.04
C ARG A 87 9.84 -13.28 -9.36
N PRO A 88 9.76 -14.44 -10.03
CA PRO A 88 8.96 -14.57 -11.25
C PRO A 88 7.46 -14.61 -10.98
N GLU A 89 7.05 -14.94 -9.75
CA GLU A 89 5.64 -15.03 -9.38
C GLU A 89 4.97 -13.64 -9.34
N PRO A 90 3.62 -13.60 -9.35
CA PRO A 90 2.87 -12.38 -9.10
C PRO A 90 3.26 -11.73 -7.77
N LYS A 91 3.37 -10.40 -7.76
CA LYS A 91 3.97 -9.61 -6.67
C LYS A 91 2.95 -8.74 -5.98
N TRP A 92 2.79 -8.98 -4.69
CA TRP A 92 1.85 -8.24 -3.86
C TRP A 92 2.61 -7.46 -2.78
N VAL A 93 2.21 -6.21 -2.54
CA VAL A 93 2.73 -5.45 -1.39
C VAL A 93 1.65 -5.36 -0.33
N ILE A 94 1.97 -5.74 0.89
CA ILE A 94 1.08 -5.61 2.04
C ILE A 94 1.54 -4.42 2.87
N LEU A 95 0.65 -3.45 3.07
CA LEU A 95 0.85 -2.29 3.93
C LEU A 95 0.01 -2.48 5.19
N LEU A 96 0.66 -2.75 6.32
CA LEU A 96 0.01 -2.74 7.63
C LEU A 96 0.07 -1.34 8.21
N ASN A 97 -1.06 -0.66 8.21
CA ASN A 97 -1.19 0.68 8.78
C ASN A 97 -1.30 0.60 10.31
N ASP A 98 -0.23 1.02 10.98
CA ASP A 98 -0.14 1.20 12.43
C ASP A 98 0.11 2.67 12.77
N ALA A 99 -0.32 3.56 11.86
CA ALA A 99 -0.17 5.00 11.95
C ALA A 99 -1.52 5.70 11.74
N ASP A 100 -1.56 7.00 12.00
CA ASP A 100 -2.72 7.85 11.72
C ASP A 100 -2.76 8.24 10.22
N LEU A 101 -2.48 7.29 9.32
CA LEU A 101 -2.70 7.45 7.87
C LEU A 101 -4.06 6.85 7.52
N ASN A 102 -4.63 7.29 6.41
CA ASN A 102 -5.89 6.78 5.91
C ASN A 102 -5.70 6.18 4.51
N LEU A 103 -6.71 5.43 4.06
CA LEU A 103 -6.72 4.80 2.74
C LEU A 103 -6.59 5.80 1.57
N LEU A 104 -7.02 7.05 1.74
CA LEU A 104 -6.89 8.08 0.72
C LEU A 104 -5.43 8.47 0.49
N ASP A 105 -4.56 8.39 1.51
CA ASP A 105 -3.12 8.61 1.35
C ASP A 105 -2.51 7.59 0.37
N LEU A 106 -2.97 6.32 0.43
CA LEU A 106 -2.59 5.30 -0.53
C LEU A 106 -3.15 5.58 -1.92
N LYS A 107 -4.44 5.94 -2.02
CA LYS A 107 -5.08 6.29 -3.30
C LYS A 107 -4.32 7.43 -3.97
N GLU A 108 -4.03 8.49 -3.23
CA GLU A 108 -3.30 9.65 -3.72
C GLU A 108 -1.85 9.30 -4.10
N ALA A 109 -1.15 8.45 -3.33
CA ALA A 109 0.18 7.99 -3.69
C ALA A 109 0.21 7.24 -5.03
N VAL A 110 -0.79 6.39 -5.27
CA VAL A 110 -0.89 5.56 -6.48
C VAL A 110 -1.38 6.37 -7.69
N GLN A 111 -2.40 7.21 -7.51
CA GLN A 111 -3.06 7.94 -8.59
C GLN A 111 -2.38 9.28 -8.90
N GLY A 112 -1.72 9.88 -7.91
CA GLY A 112 -1.09 11.20 -8.02
C GLY A 112 -2.06 12.37 -7.84
N TYR A 113 -3.33 12.08 -7.60
CA TYR A 113 -4.35 13.07 -7.34
C TYR A 113 -5.40 12.54 -6.36
N LEU A 114 -6.18 13.47 -5.78
CA LEU A 114 -7.34 13.16 -4.96
C LEU A 114 -8.44 14.19 -5.21
N ASP A 115 -9.64 13.71 -5.50
CA ASP A 115 -10.81 14.55 -5.73
C ASP A 115 -11.54 14.85 -4.43
N TYR A 116 -11.82 16.13 -4.19
CA TYR A 116 -12.60 16.63 -3.08
C TYR A 116 -13.89 17.22 -3.61
N GLN A 117 -15.03 16.78 -3.09
CA GLN A 117 -16.30 17.43 -3.39
C GLN A 117 -16.59 18.48 -2.32
N SER A 118 -16.73 19.73 -2.75
CA SER A 118 -17.18 20.82 -1.87
C SER A 118 -18.65 20.65 -1.49
N LEU A 119 -19.08 21.31 -0.41
CA LEU A 119 -20.49 21.34 0.03
C LEU A 119 -21.45 21.89 -1.04
N ALA A 120 -20.94 22.68 -1.99
CA ALA A 120 -21.70 23.22 -3.12
C ALA A 120 -21.74 22.29 -4.34
N GLY A 121 -21.15 21.08 -4.25
CA GLY A 121 -21.11 20.10 -5.32
C GLY A 121 -19.96 20.27 -6.33
N THR A 122 -19.17 21.34 -6.24
CA THR A 122 -17.96 21.53 -7.06
C THR A 122 -16.88 20.51 -6.68
N VAL A 123 -16.30 19.85 -7.69
CA VAL A 123 -15.16 18.93 -7.53
C VAL A 123 -13.86 19.72 -7.65
N VAL A 124 -12.97 19.55 -6.68
CA VAL A 124 -11.61 20.10 -6.64
C VAL A 124 -10.62 18.95 -6.67
N THR A 125 -9.79 18.88 -7.69
CA THR A 125 -8.76 17.84 -7.82
C THR A 125 -7.44 18.36 -7.25
N ASN A 126 -6.98 17.78 -6.15
CA ASN A 126 -5.63 18.01 -5.63
C ASN A 126 -4.63 17.15 -6.43
N THR A 127 -3.66 17.77 -7.09
CA THR A 127 -2.61 17.09 -7.86
C THR A 127 -1.20 17.25 -7.27
N SER A 128 -1.10 17.74 -6.03
CA SER A 128 0.19 18.00 -5.36
C SER A 128 1.09 16.75 -5.29
N SER A 129 0.50 15.56 -5.27
CA SER A 129 1.20 14.27 -5.23
C SER A 129 1.47 13.65 -6.61
N ALA A 130 1.25 14.37 -7.72
CA ALA A 130 1.49 13.84 -9.08
C ALA A 130 2.94 13.36 -9.28
N HIS A 131 3.91 14.08 -8.70
CA HIS A 131 5.31 13.70 -8.73
C HIS A 131 5.60 12.38 -7.98
N VAL A 132 4.85 12.08 -6.92
CA VAL A 132 4.94 10.83 -6.14
C VAL A 132 4.48 9.66 -6.99
N ALA A 133 3.30 9.77 -7.60
CA ALA A 133 2.76 8.74 -8.48
C ALA A 133 3.64 8.50 -9.71
N GLN A 134 4.18 9.57 -10.31
CA GLN A 134 5.10 9.44 -11.45
C GLN A 134 6.37 8.65 -11.08
N ARG A 135 6.88 8.81 -9.86
CA ARG A 135 8.02 8.02 -9.37
C ARG A 135 7.63 6.55 -9.15
N LEU A 136 6.42 6.29 -8.65
CA LEU A 136 5.90 4.94 -8.44
C LEU A 136 5.48 4.22 -9.72
N LYS A 137 5.19 4.93 -10.81
CA LYS A 137 4.68 4.37 -12.07
C LYS A 137 5.45 3.14 -12.54
N LYS A 138 6.79 3.20 -12.54
CA LYS A 138 7.63 2.05 -12.92
C LYS A 138 7.51 0.88 -11.96
N THR A 139 7.43 1.16 -10.66
CA THR A 139 7.26 0.13 -9.62
C THR A 139 5.91 -0.56 -9.75
N LEU A 140 4.82 0.21 -9.88
CA LEU A 140 3.47 -0.31 -10.00
C LEU A 140 3.28 -1.17 -11.24
N ALA A 141 3.96 -0.85 -12.35
CA ALA A 141 3.93 -1.66 -13.57
C ALA A 141 4.43 -3.11 -13.41
N HIS A 142 5.12 -3.40 -12.30
CA HIS A 142 5.63 -4.74 -11.98
C HIS A 142 4.93 -5.39 -10.78
N LEU A 143 3.94 -4.73 -10.20
CA LEU A 143 3.15 -5.25 -9.09
C LEU A 143 1.77 -5.68 -9.60
N ASP A 144 1.20 -6.69 -8.95
CA ASP A 144 -0.12 -7.22 -9.28
C ASP A 144 -1.20 -6.69 -8.36
N ALA A 145 -0.84 -6.44 -7.09
CA ALA A 145 -1.75 -5.82 -6.13
C ALA A 145 -1.04 -5.13 -4.97
N LEU A 146 -1.77 -4.22 -4.33
CA LEU A 146 -1.48 -3.71 -2.98
C LEU A 146 -2.60 -4.15 -2.04
N LEU A 147 -2.24 -4.56 -0.84
CA LEU A 147 -3.18 -4.85 0.25
C LEU A 147 -2.94 -3.88 1.39
N TRP A 148 -3.91 -3.03 1.67
CA TRP A 148 -3.91 -2.14 2.83
C TRP A 148 -4.62 -2.82 3.99
N ILE A 149 -4.00 -2.85 5.18
CA ILE A 149 -4.58 -3.43 6.40
C ILE A 149 -4.54 -2.38 7.50
N GLU A 150 -5.70 -1.98 8.01
CA GLU A 150 -5.83 -1.12 9.18
C GLU A 150 -5.66 -1.94 10.46
N ARG A 151 -4.59 -1.68 11.23
CA ARG A 151 -4.33 -2.45 12.46
C ARG A 151 -5.43 -2.22 13.51
N SER A 152 -5.91 -0.98 13.64
CA SER A 152 -6.86 -0.57 14.67
C SER A 152 -8.26 -1.15 14.47
N THR A 153 -8.72 -1.25 13.23
CA THR A 153 -10.07 -1.72 12.89
C THR A 153 -10.10 -3.13 12.31
N SER A 154 -8.93 -3.71 12.00
CA SER A 154 -8.80 -4.94 11.21
C SER A 154 -9.52 -4.88 9.86
N GLN A 155 -9.80 -3.67 9.35
CA GLN A 155 -10.29 -3.47 7.99
C GLN A 155 -9.16 -3.63 7.00
N TYR A 156 -9.50 -4.00 5.77
CA TYR A 156 -8.52 -4.15 4.71
C TYR A 156 -9.14 -3.86 3.35
N SER A 157 -8.31 -3.34 2.45
CA SER A 157 -8.69 -2.94 1.09
C SER A 157 -7.69 -3.48 0.08
N TYR A 158 -8.20 -4.02 -1.02
CA TYR A 158 -7.38 -4.51 -2.12
C TYR A 158 -7.30 -3.47 -3.24
N PHE A 159 -6.11 -3.26 -3.77
CA PHE A 159 -5.87 -2.46 -4.97
C PHE A 159 -5.27 -3.38 -6.01
N CYS A 160 -6.10 -3.89 -6.92
CA CYS A 160 -5.64 -4.72 -8.02
C CYS A 160 -5.05 -3.82 -9.11
N ILE A 161 -3.77 -4.03 -9.41
CA ILE A 161 -3.01 -3.26 -10.39
C ILE A 161 -3.01 -3.96 -11.76
N SER A 162 -3.02 -5.30 -11.77
CA SER A 162 -3.00 -6.12 -12.98
C SER A 162 -4.23 -7.03 -13.09
N GLU A 163 -4.49 -7.55 -14.30
CA GLU A 163 -5.49 -8.61 -14.52
C GLU A 163 -5.18 -9.87 -13.72
N GLU A 164 -3.90 -10.24 -13.61
CA GLU A 164 -3.46 -11.41 -12.82
C GLU A 164 -3.77 -11.20 -11.33
N GLY A 165 -3.46 -10.02 -10.78
CA GLY A 165 -3.79 -9.65 -9.41
C GLY A 165 -5.30 -9.70 -9.14
N LEU A 166 -6.12 -9.22 -10.08
CA LEU A 166 -7.57 -9.33 -10.00
C LEU A 166 -8.05 -10.79 -10.05
N GLY A 167 -7.49 -11.60 -10.95
CA GLY A 167 -7.81 -13.02 -11.07
C GLY A 167 -7.52 -13.80 -9.79
N ILE A 168 -6.37 -13.53 -9.16
CA ILE A 168 -6.01 -14.07 -7.85
C ILE A 168 -7.02 -13.62 -6.79
N TYR A 169 -7.34 -12.31 -6.73
CA TYR A 169 -8.33 -11.77 -5.80
C TYR A 169 -9.68 -12.50 -5.91
N GLN A 170 -10.21 -12.59 -7.13
CA GLN A 170 -11.51 -13.21 -7.40
C GLN A 170 -11.54 -14.69 -7.02
N ARG A 171 -10.47 -15.42 -7.30
CA ARG A 171 -10.38 -16.87 -7.05
C ARG A 171 -10.32 -17.20 -5.56
N TYR A 172 -9.49 -16.49 -4.80
CA TYR A 172 -9.17 -16.89 -3.43
C TYR A 172 -9.87 -16.04 -2.36
N PHE A 173 -10.17 -14.77 -2.63
CA PHE A 173 -10.58 -13.81 -1.61
C PHE A 173 -12.00 -13.27 -1.78
N ALA A 174 -12.46 -12.99 -3.01
CA ALA A 174 -13.72 -12.28 -3.27
C ALA A 174 -14.99 -12.92 -2.67
N LYS A 175 -15.08 -14.26 -2.66
CA LYS A 175 -16.25 -14.97 -2.09
C LYS A 175 -16.21 -15.09 -0.57
N LYS A 176 -15.10 -14.68 0.06
CA LYS A 176 -14.77 -14.99 1.45
C LYS A 176 -14.49 -13.75 2.30
N SER A 177 -14.62 -12.56 1.72
CA SER A 177 -14.31 -11.28 2.34
C SER A 177 -15.22 -10.15 1.83
N PRO A 178 -15.76 -9.28 2.72
CA PRO A 178 -16.48 -8.07 2.35
C PRO A 178 -15.56 -6.86 2.07
N ALA A 179 -14.28 -7.08 1.75
CA ALA A 179 -13.32 -6.00 1.57
C ALA A 179 -13.66 -5.06 0.41
N GLU A 180 -13.28 -3.78 0.57
CA GLU A 180 -13.35 -2.80 -0.51
C GLU A 180 -12.28 -3.14 -1.56
N VAL A 181 -12.69 -3.15 -2.84
CA VAL A 181 -11.80 -3.45 -3.96
C VAL A 181 -11.70 -2.21 -4.84
N HIS A 182 -10.47 -1.78 -5.04
CA HIS A 182 -10.11 -0.67 -5.90
C HIS A 182 -9.42 -1.20 -7.15
N PHE A 183 -9.73 -0.56 -8.27
CA PHE A 183 -9.13 -0.85 -9.56
C PHE A 183 -8.36 0.37 -10.01
N SER A 184 -7.08 0.19 -10.34
CA SER A 184 -6.33 1.20 -11.09
C SER A 184 -6.03 0.64 -12.48
N TRP A 185 -6.93 0.87 -13.43
CA TRP A 185 -6.61 0.67 -14.85
C TRP A 185 -5.95 1.94 -15.36
N GLY A 186 -4.74 1.80 -15.90
CA GLY A 186 -4.05 2.91 -16.55
C GLY A 186 -2.99 3.58 -15.69
N VAL A 187 -1.81 2.98 -15.67
CA VAL A 187 -0.62 3.80 -15.98
C VAL A 187 -0.57 3.90 -17.49
N SER A 188 -1.38 4.79 -18.07
CA SER A 188 -1.24 5.14 -19.50
C SER A 188 0.23 5.53 -19.74
N PRO A 189 0.86 5.03 -20.82
CA PRO A 189 2.26 5.32 -21.17
C PRO A 189 2.62 6.79 -21.01
#